data_AF-A0A9E1NJ26-F1
#
_entry.id   AF-A0A9E1NJ26-F1
#
_cell.length_a   1.000
_cell.length_b   1.000
_cell.length_c   1.000
_cell.angle_alpha   90.00
_cell.angle_beta   90.00
_cell.angle_gamma   90.00
#
_symmetry.space_group_name_H-M   'P 1'
#
loop_
_entity.id
_entity.type
_entity.pdbx_description
1 polymer ?
#
loop_
_entity_poly.entity_id
_entity_poly.type
_entity_poly.pdbx_seq_one_letter_code
_entity_poly.pdbx_strand_id
1 'polypeptide(L)'
;MYQNYDKAVDKINKHLIKNYFSKSVIYNHLNCYRSFKQYLEVEQLPYSHGVALKWLNDNRTKWQHPKFKAFRISLFQINDIIQNGCITTNRYVYESSCNYDKLPKWCRLLLDDYLNEFSQSFSEGYVSQRRIACSKFLICLSYNGGKSIKDINHKNIIENIIKG
;
A
#
# COMPACT_ATOMS: atom_id res chain seq x y z
N MET A 1 -12.32 -23.92 -2.02
CA MET A 1 -11.44 -23.17 -1.10
C MET A 1 -11.66 -21.65 -1.15
N TYR A 2 -11.93 -21.04 -2.31
CA TYR A 2 -11.97 -19.57 -2.47
C TYR A 2 -13.36 -18.92 -2.45
N GLN A 3 -14.41 -19.57 -1.92
CA GLN A 3 -15.78 -19.07 -2.02
C GLN A 3 -15.99 -17.68 -1.37
N ASN A 4 -15.36 -17.42 -0.23
CA ASN A 4 -15.44 -16.10 0.42
C ASN A 4 -14.70 -15.01 -0.38
N TYR A 5 -13.58 -15.38 -1.00
CA TYR A 5 -12.82 -14.49 -1.89
C TYR A 5 -13.65 -14.13 -3.14
N ASP A 6 -14.24 -15.14 -3.79
CA ASP A 6 -15.06 -14.93 -5.00
C ASP A 6 -16.30 -14.08 -4.70
N LYS A 7 -16.98 -14.34 -3.57
CA LYS A 7 -18.10 -13.49 -3.10
C LYS A 7 -17.66 -12.05 -2.85
N ALA A 8 -16.48 -11.84 -2.29
CA ALA A 8 -15.94 -10.50 -2.05
C ALA A 8 -15.64 -9.77 -3.36
N VAL A 9 -15.00 -10.45 -4.32
CA VAL A 9 -14.71 -9.92 -5.66
C VAL A 9 -16.00 -9.51 -6.38
N ASP A 10 -17.03 -10.36 -6.35
CA ASP A 10 -18.32 -10.06 -6.97
C ASP A 10 -19.00 -8.84 -6.35
N LYS A 11 -18.94 -8.71 -5.02
CA LYS A 11 -19.50 -7.56 -4.31
C LYS A 11 -18.78 -6.27 -4.68
N ILE A 12 -17.45 -6.31 -4.78
CA ILE A 12 -16.65 -5.15 -5.21
C ILE A 12 -16.95 -4.79 -6.65
N ASN A 13 -17.01 -5.77 -7.57
CA ASN A 13 -17.30 -5.50 -8.97
C ASN A 13 -18.67 -4.83 -9.16
N LYS A 14 -19.70 -5.34 -8.46
CA LYS A 14 -21.03 -4.70 -8.43
C LYS A 14 -20.98 -3.28 -7.90
N HIS A 15 -20.21 -3.03 -6.84
CA HIS A 15 -20.01 -1.68 -6.30
C HIS A 15 -19.34 -0.75 -7.31
N LEU A 16 -18.27 -1.18 -7.98
CA LEU A 16 -17.55 -0.37 -8.97
C LEU A 16 -18.46 0.00 -10.16
N ILE A 17 -19.24 -0.96 -10.67
CA ILE A 17 -20.20 -0.72 -11.75
C ILE A 17 -21.30 0.25 -11.30
N LYS A 18 -21.89 0.03 -10.13
CA LYS A 18 -22.98 0.87 -9.59
C LYS A 18 -22.56 2.33 -9.38
N ASN A 19 -21.29 2.58 -9.06
CA ASN A 19 -20.75 3.92 -8.83
C ASN A 19 -20.06 4.50 -10.08
N TYR A 20 -20.32 3.96 -11.26
CA TYR A 20 -19.86 4.50 -12.56
C TYR A 20 -18.34 4.68 -12.67
N PHE A 21 -17.56 3.80 -12.02
CA PHE A 21 -16.11 3.78 -12.24
C PHE A 21 -15.79 3.48 -13.71
N SER A 22 -14.68 4.04 -14.20
CA SER A 22 -14.30 3.85 -15.61
C SER A 22 -13.98 2.38 -15.91
N LYS A 23 -14.17 1.98 -17.18
CA LYS A 23 -13.83 0.62 -17.66
C LYS A 23 -12.39 0.23 -17.36
N SER A 24 -11.46 1.18 -17.45
CA SER A 24 -10.04 0.97 -17.13
C SER A 24 -9.82 0.67 -15.64
N VAL A 25 -10.51 1.37 -14.74
CA VAL A 25 -10.43 1.09 -13.29
C VAL A 25 -11.00 -0.29 -13.00
N ILE A 26 -12.19 -0.61 -13.51
CA ILE A 26 -12.82 -1.93 -13.33
C ILE A 26 -11.89 -3.05 -13.85
N TYR A 27 -11.31 -2.86 -15.04
CA TYR A 27 -10.38 -3.82 -15.62
C TYR A 27 -9.15 -4.05 -14.73
N ASN A 28 -8.54 -2.98 -14.20
CA ASN A 28 -7.37 -3.11 -13.32
C ASN A 28 -7.69 -3.89 -12.04
N HIS A 29 -8.86 -3.64 -11.43
CA HIS A 29 -9.31 -4.42 -10.27
C HIS A 29 -9.50 -5.90 -10.61
N LEU A 30 -10.24 -6.20 -11.69
CA LEU A 30 -10.47 -7.58 -12.12
C LEU A 30 -9.18 -8.30 -12.49
N ASN A 31 -8.25 -7.61 -13.14
CA ASN A 31 -6.94 -8.16 -13.47
C ASN A 31 -6.12 -8.49 -12.21
N CYS A 32 -6.16 -7.60 -11.20
CA CYS A 32 -5.56 -7.87 -9.90
C CYS A 32 -6.15 -9.13 -9.26
N TYR A 33 -7.49 -9.22 -9.20
CA TYR A 33 -8.17 -10.33 -8.54
C TYR A 33 -7.91 -11.67 -9.21
N ARG A 34 -7.88 -11.71 -10.55
CA ARG A 34 -7.54 -12.91 -11.32
C ARG A 34 -6.10 -13.32 -11.08
N SER A 35 -5.16 -12.38 -11.20
CA SER A 35 -3.73 -12.64 -11.01
C SER A 35 -3.43 -13.16 -9.60
N PHE A 36 -4.07 -12.57 -8.59
CA PHE A 36 -3.87 -12.99 -7.21
C PHE A 36 -4.52 -14.34 -6.91
N LYS A 37 -5.73 -14.60 -7.45
CA LYS A 37 -6.37 -15.92 -7.32
C LYS A 37 -5.51 -17.03 -7.92
N GLN A 38 -4.95 -16.80 -9.11
CA GLN A 38 -4.03 -17.74 -9.73
C GLN A 38 -2.80 -18.00 -8.85
N TYR A 39 -2.22 -16.96 -8.23
CA TYR A 39 -1.14 -17.13 -7.27
C TYR A 39 -1.57 -17.99 -6.06
N LEU A 40 -2.75 -17.74 -5.49
CA LEU A 40 -3.26 -18.55 -4.38
C LEU A 40 -3.44 -20.03 -4.77
N GLU A 41 -3.95 -20.28 -5.97
CA GLU A 41 -4.19 -21.64 -6.50
C GLU A 41 -2.89 -22.40 -6.76
N VAL A 42 -1.90 -21.75 -7.40
CA VAL A 42 -0.60 -22.35 -7.70
C VAL A 42 0.17 -22.67 -6.42
N GLU A 43 0.18 -21.75 -5.46
CA GLU A 43 0.88 -21.92 -4.18
C GLU A 43 0.07 -22.74 -3.15
N GLN A 44 -1.15 -23.17 -3.51
CA GLN A 44 -2.11 -23.87 -2.63
C GLN A 44 -2.36 -23.14 -1.30
N LEU A 45 -2.39 -21.82 -1.35
CA LEU A 45 -2.58 -20.98 -0.16
C LEU A 45 -4.06 -20.62 0.03
N PRO A 46 -4.57 -20.63 1.27
CA PRO A 46 -5.83 -19.97 1.58
C PRO A 46 -5.68 -18.45 1.44
N TYR A 47 -6.78 -17.76 1.16
CA TYR A 47 -6.80 -16.30 1.26
C TYR A 47 -6.57 -15.87 2.71
N SER A 48 -5.63 -14.94 2.91
CA SER A 48 -5.55 -14.08 4.08
C SER A 48 -4.98 -12.72 3.67
N HIS A 49 -5.23 -11.68 4.46
CA HIS A 49 -4.65 -10.37 4.21
C HIS A 49 -3.11 -10.41 4.24
N GLY A 50 -2.52 -11.18 5.16
CA GLY A 50 -1.08 -11.38 5.23
C GLY A 50 -0.49 -12.00 3.95
N VAL A 51 -1.17 -12.99 3.38
CA VAL A 51 -0.76 -13.58 2.09
C VAL A 51 -0.84 -12.57 0.95
N ALA A 52 -1.89 -11.72 0.92
CA ALA A 52 -2.00 -10.65 -0.06
C ALA A 52 -0.88 -9.61 0.07
N LEU A 53 -0.54 -9.20 1.29
CA LEU A 53 0.56 -8.28 1.57
C LEU A 53 1.91 -8.86 1.17
N LYS A 54 2.15 -10.15 1.45
CA LYS A 54 3.35 -10.85 1.00
C LYS A 54 3.45 -10.84 -0.52
N TRP A 55 2.39 -11.22 -1.22
CA TRP A 55 2.35 -11.22 -2.68
C TRP A 55 2.62 -9.84 -3.29
N LEU A 56 2.06 -8.78 -2.71
CA LEU A 56 2.36 -7.40 -3.11
C LEU A 56 3.85 -7.09 -2.94
N ASN A 57 4.41 -7.37 -1.76
CA ASN A 57 5.82 -7.09 -1.47
C ASN A 57 6.78 -7.87 -2.38
N ASP A 58 6.50 -9.15 -2.65
CA ASP A 58 7.30 -10.02 -3.51
C ASP A 58 7.34 -9.51 -4.97
N ASN A 59 6.32 -8.76 -5.39
CA ASN A 59 6.21 -8.18 -6.73
C ASN A 59 6.58 -6.69 -6.82
N ARG A 60 6.88 -6.04 -5.69
CA ARG A 60 7.07 -4.58 -5.64
C ARG A 60 8.19 -4.08 -6.54
N THR A 61 9.32 -4.81 -6.60
CA THR A 61 10.46 -4.43 -7.46
C THR A 61 10.23 -4.77 -8.94
N LYS A 62 9.28 -5.66 -9.23
CA LYS A 62 8.96 -6.16 -10.57
C LYS A 62 7.90 -5.31 -11.27
N TRP A 63 7.04 -4.63 -10.51
CA TRP A 63 5.93 -3.85 -11.05
C TRP A 63 6.22 -2.35 -11.03
N GLN A 64 5.78 -1.68 -12.08
CA GLN A 64 5.72 -0.23 -12.11
C GLN A 64 4.78 0.29 -11.01
N HIS A 65 5.13 1.43 -10.42
CA HIS A 65 4.39 2.03 -9.29
C HIS A 65 2.87 2.14 -9.51
N PRO A 66 2.35 2.58 -10.68
CA PRO A 66 0.91 2.64 -10.92
C PRO A 66 0.22 1.27 -10.80
N LYS A 67 0.85 0.21 -11.30
CA LYS A 67 0.32 -1.16 -11.19
C LYS A 67 0.32 -1.63 -9.74
N PHE A 68 1.43 -1.44 -9.03
CA PHE A 68 1.53 -1.79 -7.61
C PHE A 68 0.46 -1.07 -6.79
N LYS A 69 0.30 0.23 -7.00
CA LYS A 69 -0.71 1.05 -6.31
C LYS A 69 -2.12 0.55 -6.58
N ALA A 70 -2.46 0.29 -7.84
CA ALA A 70 -3.78 -0.22 -8.21
C ALA A 70 -4.06 -1.58 -7.56
N PHE A 71 -3.11 -2.52 -7.67
CA PHE A 71 -3.27 -3.87 -7.11
C PHE A 71 -3.37 -3.84 -5.59
N ARG A 72 -2.60 -2.99 -4.92
CA ARG A 72 -2.71 -2.79 -3.47
C ARG A 72 -4.11 -2.32 -3.10
N ILE A 73 -4.64 -1.27 -3.72
CA ILE A 73 -6.00 -0.78 -3.45
C ILE A 73 -7.03 -1.89 -3.66
N SER A 74 -6.93 -2.64 -4.76
CA SER A 74 -7.85 -3.74 -5.05
C SER A 74 -7.83 -4.82 -3.97
N LEU A 75 -6.66 -5.32 -3.57
CA LEU A 75 -6.56 -6.39 -2.56
C LEU A 75 -7.03 -5.95 -1.18
N PHE A 76 -6.84 -4.68 -0.83
CA PHE A 76 -7.35 -4.19 0.42
C PHE A 76 -8.88 -4.11 0.44
N GLN A 77 -9.53 -3.75 -0.67
CA GLN A 77 -10.98 -3.80 -0.76
C GLN A 77 -11.54 -5.21 -0.51
N ILE A 78 -10.81 -6.25 -0.93
CA ILE A 78 -11.17 -7.63 -0.58
C ILE A 78 -11.13 -7.84 0.92
N ASN A 79 -10.06 -7.40 1.59
CA ASN A 79 -9.95 -7.51 3.04
C ASN A 79 -11.09 -6.78 3.76
N ASP A 80 -11.46 -5.59 3.30
CA ASP A 80 -12.57 -4.82 3.84
C ASP A 80 -13.92 -5.53 3.71
N ILE A 81 -14.22 -6.10 2.55
CA ILE A 81 -15.45 -6.87 2.38
C ILE A 81 -15.46 -8.10 3.29
N ILE A 82 -14.32 -8.77 3.44
CA ILE A 82 -14.24 -9.99 4.26
C ILE A 82 -14.33 -9.66 5.75
N GLN A 83 -13.72 -8.57 6.22
CA GLN A 83 -13.71 -8.20 7.63
C GLN A 83 -14.97 -7.42 8.05
N ASN A 84 -15.40 -6.46 7.23
CA ASN A 84 -16.41 -5.47 7.60
C ASN A 84 -17.72 -5.63 6.80
N GLY A 85 -17.73 -6.48 5.77
CA GLY A 85 -18.86 -6.63 4.87
C GLY A 85 -19.06 -5.46 3.91
N CYS A 86 -18.27 -4.39 3.97
CA CYS A 86 -18.38 -3.21 3.11
C CYS A 86 -17.00 -2.62 2.77
N ILE A 87 -16.91 -1.90 1.65
CA ILE A 87 -15.71 -1.15 1.28
C ILE A 87 -15.67 0.09 2.18
N THR A 88 -14.64 0.24 3.00
CA THR A 88 -14.46 1.48 3.76
C THR A 88 -13.94 2.58 2.83
N THR A 89 -14.67 3.69 2.78
CA THR A 89 -14.34 4.86 1.96
C THR A 89 -13.13 5.64 2.48
N ASN A 90 -12.83 5.54 3.78
CA ASN A 90 -11.80 6.36 4.43
C ASN A 90 -10.41 5.73 4.54
N ARG A 91 -10.25 4.41 4.37
CA ARG A 91 -8.99 3.71 4.68
C ARG A 91 -7.95 3.70 3.54
N TYR A 92 -8.35 3.90 2.29
CA TYR A 92 -7.39 3.84 1.17
C TYR A 92 -6.68 5.15 0.86
N VAL A 93 -7.22 6.28 1.31
CA VAL A 93 -6.53 7.57 1.24
C VAL A 93 -5.29 7.55 2.16
N TYR A 94 -5.39 6.87 3.30
CA TYR A 94 -4.35 6.69 4.32
C TYR A 94 -3.13 5.90 3.83
N GLU A 95 -3.37 4.89 3.01
CA GLU A 95 -2.33 3.93 2.58
C GLU A 95 -1.67 4.26 1.25
N SER A 96 -2.27 5.17 0.49
CA SER A 96 -1.85 5.54 -0.85
C SER A 96 -1.02 6.83 -0.90
N SER A 97 -0.23 7.09 0.16
CA SER A 97 0.92 7.99 0.05
C SER A 97 1.82 7.42 -1.05
N CYS A 98 1.70 7.98 -2.25
CA CYS A 98 2.51 7.59 -3.40
C CYS A 98 4.01 7.61 -3.05
N ASN A 99 4.37 8.41 -2.05
CA ASN A 99 5.72 8.54 -1.54
C ASN A 99 6.13 7.37 -0.65
N TYR A 100 5.29 6.91 0.27
CA TYR A 100 5.61 5.74 1.09
C TYR A 100 5.88 4.51 0.21
N ASP A 101 5.10 4.34 -0.86
CA ASP A 101 5.28 3.23 -1.80
C ASP A 101 6.58 3.31 -2.61
N LYS A 102 7.16 4.50 -2.78
CA LYS A 102 8.44 4.71 -3.46
C LYS A 102 9.65 4.51 -2.55
N LEU A 103 9.44 4.40 -1.24
CA LEU A 103 10.55 4.29 -0.30
C LEU A 103 11.33 2.98 -0.47
N PRO A 104 12.67 3.02 -0.37
CA PRO A 104 13.47 1.81 -0.25
C PRO A 104 13.11 1.05 1.03
N LYS A 105 13.42 -0.25 1.06
CA LYS A 105 13.02 -1.14 2.17
C LYS A 105 13.45 -0.61 3.54
N TRP A 106 14.68 -0.10 3.67
CA TRP A 106 15.20 0.41 4.94
C TRP A 106 14.41 1.63 5.45
N CYS A 107 14.03 2.56 4.56
CA CYS A 107 13.21 3.73 4.92
C CYS A 107 11.83 3.31 5.40
N ARG A 108 11.23 2.27 4.78
CA ARG A 108 9.92 1.77 5.19
C ARG A 108 9.97 1.14 6.57
N LEU A 109 10.94 0.25 6.81
CA LEU A 109 11.12 -0.38 8.12
C LEU A 109 11.27 0.68 9.21
N LEU A 110 12.16 1.65 9.00
CA LEU A 110 12.36 2.78 9.91
C LEU A 110 11.05 3.57 10.16
N LEU A 111 10.32 3.88 9.08
CA LEU A 111 9.09 4.67 9.18
C LEU A 111 7.96 3.86 9.84
N ASP A 112 7.85 2.57 9.57
CA ASP A 112 6.83 1.72 10.16
C ASP A 112 7.10 1.50 11.66
N ASP A 113 8.35 1.28 12.05
CA ASP A 113 8.75 1.19 13.46
C ASP A 113 8.38 2.48 14.21
N TYR A 114 8.77 3.63 13.66
CA TYR A 114 8.41 4.94 14.21
C TYR A 114 6.90 5.16 14.28
N LEU A 115 6.14 4.81 13.23
CA LEU A 115 4.70 5.02 13.21
C LEU A 115 3.94 4.06 14.13
N ASN A 116 4.45 2.85 14.34
CA ASN A 116 3.88 1.90 15.29
C ASN A 116 3.94 2.46 16.71
N GLU A 117 5.09 2.99 17.13
CA GLU A 117 5.22 3.68 18.41
C GLU A 117 4.35 4.93 18.46
N PHE A 118 4.39 5.76 17.42
CA PHE A 118 3.61 7.01 17.34
C PHE A 118 2.10 6.76 17.41
N SER A 119 1.61 5.67 16.84
CA SER A 119 0.18 5.34 16.81
C SER A 119 -0.42 5.05 18.20
N GLN A 120 0.42 4.74 19.19
CA GLN A 120 -0.03 4.48 20.57
C GLN A 120 -0.52 5.74 21.28
N SER A 121 -0.10 6.93 20.83
CA SER A 121 -0.38 8.21 21.52
C SER A 121 -1.19 9.19 20.69
N PHE A 122 -1.48 8.89 19.41
CA PHE A 122 -2.08 9.85 18.49
C PHE A 122 -3.18 9.23 17.63
N SER A 123 -4.11 10.07 17.18
CA SER A 123 -5.20 9.65 16.30
C SER A 123 -4.68 9.19 14.94
N GLU A 124 -5.41 8.27 14.30
CA GLU A 124 -5.08 7.76 12.96
C GLU A 124 -4.88 8.87 11.93
N GLY A 125 -5.68 9.94 12.01
CA GLY A 125 -5.55 11.11 11.14
C GLY A 125 -4.21 11.83 11.30
N TYR A 126 -3.67 11.91 12.52
CA TYR A 126 -2.39 12.54 12.79
C TYR A 126 -1.21 11.63 12.41
N VAL A 127 -1.32 10.34 12.68
CA VAL A 127 -0.38 9.30 12.20
C VAL A 127 -0.26 9.36 10.67
N SER A 128 -1.38 9.56 9.96
CA SER A 128 -1.43 9.71 8.50
C SER A 128 -0.59 10.90 8.00
N GLN A 129 -0.82 12.07 8.57
CA GLN A 129 -0.09 13.28 8.19
C GLN A 129 1.41 13.11 8.42
N ARG A 130 1.78 12.49 9.55
CA ARG A 130 3.16 12.18 9.88
C ARG A 130 3.78 11.22 8.87
N ARG A 131 3.07 10.14 8.49
CA ARG A 131 3.52 9.20 7.44
C ARG A 131 3.80 9.92 6.12
N ILE A 132 2.94 10.84 5.69
CA ILE A 132 3.11 11.60 4.45
C ILE A 132 4.37 12.48 4.51
N ALA A 133 4.52 13.26 5.59
CA ALA A 133 5.65 14.16 5.78
C ALA A 133 6.97 13.40 5.84
N CYS A 134 7.05 12.35 6.66
CA CYS A 134 8.23 11.51 6.79
C CYS A 134 8.55 10.77 5.49
N SER A 135 7.54 10.33 4.72
CA SER A 135 7.78 9.71 3.41
C SER A 135 8.43 10.67 2.42
N LYS A 136 7.98 11.94 2.36
CA LYS A 136 8.61 12.97 1.51
C LYS A 136 10.06 13.20 1.91
N PHE A 137 10.31 13.32 3.21
CA PHE A 137 11.66 13.49 3.75
C PHE A 137 12.58 12.32 3.38
N LEU A 138 12.14 11.08 3.63
CA LEU A 138 12.92 9.88 3.37
C LEU A 138 13.17 9.64 1.88
N ILE A 139 12.26 10.06 1.00
CA ILE A 139 12.49 10.09 -0.45
C ILE A 139 13.64 11.04 -0.77
N CYS A 140 13.61 12.27 -0.26
CA CYS A 140 14.66 13.26 -0.50
C CYS A 140 16.01 12.74 -0.02
N LEU A 141 16.06 12.19 1.20
CA LEU A 141 17.27 11.60 1.76
C LEU A 141 17.81 10.45 0.90
N SER A 142 16.92 9.57 0.41
CA SER A 142 17.31 8.45 -0.45
C SER A 142 17.84 8.91 -1.81
N TYR A 143 17.22 9.92 -2.42
CA TYR A 143 17.70 10.49 -3.69
C TYR A 143 19.09 11.12 -3.56
N ASN A 144 19.40 11.70 -2.41
CA ASN A 144 20.71 12.29 -2.13
C ASN A 144 21.76 11.27 -1.64
N GLY A 145 21.49 9.98 -1.80
CA GLY A 145 22.47 8.92 -1.55
C GLY A 145 22.44 8.33 -0.14
N GLY A 146 21.45 8.70 0.70
CA GLY A 146 21.23 8.06 2.00
C GLY A 146 20.87 6.58 1.85
N LYS A 147 21.57 5.71 2.57
CA LYS A 147 21.42 4.24 2.49
C LYS A 147 21.04 3.61 3.82
N SER A 148 21.11 4.36 4.92
CA SER A 148 20.86 3.84 6.26
C SER A 148 20.39 4.92 7.23
N ILE A 149 20.00 4.47 8.44
CA ILE A 149 19.60 5.35 9.55
C ILE A 149 20.72 6.33 9.92
N LYS A 150 21.99 5.95 9.76
CA LYS A 150 23.16 6.81 10.08
C LYS A 150 23.22 8.06 9.19
N ASP A 151 22.55 8.03 8.05
CA ASP A 151 22.51 9.16 7.11
C ASP A 151 21.46 10.21 7.51
N ILE A 152 20.63 9.94 8.53
CA ILE A 152 19.72 10.91 9.14
C ILE A 152 20.54 11.74 10.14
N ASN A 153 21.28 12.71 9.62
CA ASN A 153 22.10 13.61 10.43
C ASN A 153 22.04 15.04 9.90
N HIS A 154 22.41 16.01 10.75
CA HIS A 154 22.34 17.43 10.42
C HIS A 154 23.07 17.80 9.13
N LYS A 155 24.20 17.18 8.85
CA LYS A 155 25.00 17.45 7.64
C LYS A 155 24.22 17.11 6.37
N ASN A 156 23.70 15.89 6.30
CA ASN A 156 22.92 15.43 5.16
C ASN A 156 21.58 16.19 5.04
N ILE A 157 20.98 16.62 6.15
CA ILE A 157 19.73 17.39 6.15
C ILE A 157 19.93 18.82 5.62
N ILE A 158 21.02 19.49 5.99
CA ILE A 158 21.32 20.86 5.54
C ILE A 158 21.73 20.88 4.07
N GLU A 159 22.54 19.92 3.62
CA GLU A 159 22.94 19.81 2.20
C GLU A 159 21.74 19.57 1.27
N ASN A 160 20.66 18.95 1.77
CA ASN A 160 19.42 18.71 1.04
C ASN A 160 18.50 19.95 0.92
N ILE A 161 18.65 20.97 1.77
CA ILE A 161 17.82 22.19 1.75
C ILE A 161 18.37 23.23 0.77
N ILE A 162 19.67 23.21 0.49
CA ILE A 162 20.35 24.24 -0.33
C ILE A 162 20.29 23.93 -1.84
N LYS A 163 19.85 22.72 -2.23
CA LYS A 163 19.81 22.26 -3.64
C LYS A 163 18.40 22.10 -4.24
N GLY A 164 17.34 22.43 -3.50
CA GLY A 164 15.94 22.38 -3.97
C GLY A 164 15.42 23.78 -4.28
#